data_AF-A0A968DHN3-F1
#
_entry.id   AF-A0A968DHN3-F1
#
_cell.length_a   1.000
_cell.length_b   1.000
_cell.length_c   1.000
_cell.angle_alpha   90.00
_cell.angle_beta   90.00
_cell.angle_gamma   90.00
#
_symmetry.space_group_name_H-M   'P 1'
#
loop_
_entity.id
_entity.type
_entity.pdbx_description
1 polymer ?
#
loop_
_entity_poly.entity_id
_entity_poly.type
_entity_poly.pdbx_seq_one_letter_code
_entity_poly.pdbx_strand_id
1 'polypeptide(L)'
;TGNDWVADIGLGADGSFYLAGGTYSDNFGPAGEPTTNSDVFVVKLSPDGRTIQYLQIFGGGGEDAARAIDVDPTGNVYITGYTHGGSFPVTNNAFDTSFNGGADSEVDAFIVKLDPQGEIIYSSFLGGSGFIVPPNQPLGGEDIGYDIAVAGEFVFITGSTQSSDFPTTPGAFDTSYGNIASGMSQDAFVVKMKLDGQGVPDLVYGTFLGGGGGIETGTGIRVDAAGDIYVVGSVNNDFDGEFPRSNGAVDMVLDVGDTDGFLVKLTPELLGEGDLVYATLLGGERYDEIHDLAVDENNSVYLVGETG
;
A
#
# COMPACT_ATOMS: atom_id res chain seq x y z
N THR A 1 18.46 -15.61 14.99
CA THR A 1 18.83 -16.19 13.67
C THR A 1 17.58 -16.30 12.83
N GLY A 2 17.49 -15.55 11.75
CA GLY A 2 16.38 -15.56 10.82
C GLY A 2 16.77 -14.84 9.53
N ASN A 3 15.92 -14.92 8.51
CA ASN A 3 16.05 -14.03 7.36
C ASN A 3 15.51 -12.66 7.76
N ASP A 4 16.22 -11.60 7.39
CA ASP A 4 15.79 -10.22 7.62
C ASP A 4 15.94 -9.47 6.30
N TRP A 5 15.00 -8.61 5.96
CA TRP A 5 15.04 -7.85 4.71
C TRP A 5 14.56 -6.42 4.93
N VAL A 6 15.18 -5.48 4.21
CA VAL A 6 14.69 -4.10 4.09
C VAL A 6 13.80 -4.07 2.84
N ALA A 7 12.59 -3.56 2.99
CA ALA A 7 11.67 -3.34 1.88
C ALA A 7 11.86 -1.95 1.27
N ASP A 8 12.04 -0.92 2.11
CA ASP A 8 12.07 0.47 1.66
C ASP A 8 12.89 1.40 2.57
N ILE A 9 13.23 2.58 2.05
CA ILE A 9 14.03 3.62 2.69
C ILE A 9 13.39 5.01 2.60
N GLY A 10 13.18 5.63 3.77
CA GLY A 10 12.74 7.02 3.90
C GLY A 10 13.89 7.96 4.27
N LEU A 11 13.78 9.23 3.87
CA LEU A 11 14.76 10.27 4.21
C LEU A 11 14.10 11.38 5.04
N GLY A 12 14.62 11.61 6.24
CA GLY A 12 14.22 12.75 7.07
C GLY A 12 14.79 14.07 6.57
N ALA A 13 14.09 15.18 6.85
CA ALA A 13 14.57 16.53 6.54
C ALA A 13 15.90 16.90 7.24
N ASP A 14 16.27 16.20 8.32
CA ASP A 14 17.55 16.32 9.02
C ASP A 14 18.69 15.52 8.36
N GLY A 15 18.40 14.80 7.27
CA GLY A 15 19.31 13.92 6.55
C GLY A 15 19.40 12.50 7.12
N SER A 16 18.65 12.16 8.17
CA SER A 16 18.61 10.81 8.73
C SER A 16 17.93 9.84 7.76
N PHE A 17 18.41 8.59 7.72
CA PHE A 17 17.80 7.53 6.93
C PHE A 17 16.91 6.67 7.81
N TYR A 18 15.79 6.24 7.26
CA TYR A 18 14.85 5.36 7.92
C TYR A 18 14.68 4.11 7.06
N LEU A 19 14.87 2.93 7.64
CA LEU A 19 14.73 1.65 6.94
C LEU A 19 13.56 0.90 7.54
N ALA A 20 12.70 0.34 6.70
CA ALA A 20 11.59 -0.52 7.13
C ALA A 20 11.64 -1.87 6.42
N GLY A 21 11.19 -2.92 7.10
CA GLY A 21 11.11 -4.26 6.52
C GLY A 21 10.63 -5.31 7.52
N GLY A 22 11.03 -6.56 7.29
CA GLY A 22 10.65 -7.72 8.11
C GLY A 22 11.86 -8.43 8.74
N THR A 23 11.69 -8.95 9.95
CA THR A 23 12.71 -9.71 10.68
C THR A 23 12.15 -11.02 11.23
N TYR A 24 12.76 -12.16 10.89
CA TYR A 24 12.54 -13.44 11.59
C TYR A 24 13.55 -13.64 12.74
N SER A 25 14.42 -12.65 12.99
CA SER A 25 15.52 -12.77 13.94
C SER A 25 15.13 -12.37 15.37
N ASP A 26 15.22 -13.33 16.28
CA ASP A 26 15.14 -13.16 17.76
C ASP A 26 16.27 -12.31 18.38
N ASN A 27 17.22 -11.86 17.55
CA ASN A 27 18.43 -11.14 17.94
C ASN A 27 18.73 -9.92 17.04
N PHE A 28 17.72 -9.40 16.32
CA PHE A 28 17.84 -8.21 15.47
C PHE A 28 18.01 -6.92 16.28
N GLY A 29 17.46 -6.88 17.51
CA GLY A 29 17.51 -5.74 18.44
C GLY A 29 17.91 -6.13 19.88
N PRO A 30 17.73 -5.22 20.88
CA PRO A 30 17.92 -5.57 22.27
C PRO A 30 17.02 -6.76 22.63
N ALA A 31 17.62 -7.78 23.26
CA ALA A 31 17.02 -9.11 23.41
C ALA A 31 15.60 -9.08 24.00
N GLY A 32 14.62 -9.61 23.25
CA GLY A 32 13.24 -9.75 23.69
C GLY A 32 12.25 -9.76 22.53
N GLU A 33 12.25 -10.83 21.73
CA GLU A 33 11.19 -11.85 21.68
C GLU A 33 11.60 -12.87 20.60
N PRO A 34 11.61 -14.18 20.86
CA PRO A 34 11.82 -15.18 19.82
C PRO A 34 10.60 -15.21 18.91
N THR A 35 10.74 -14.74 17.67
CA THR A 35 9.64 -14.76 16.71
C THR A 35 9.71 -16.06 15.91
N THR A 36 8.60 -16.80 15.84
CA THR A 36 8.47 -17.90 14.87
C THR A 36 8.04 -17.39 13.49
N ASN A 37 7.61 -16.13 13.43
CA ASN A 37 7.10 -15.41 12.27
C ASN A 37 7.92 -14.11 12.06
N SER A 38 7.75 -13.42 10.94
CA SER A 38 8.39 -12.12 10.77
C SER A 38 7.65 -11.04 11.55
N ASP A 39 8.39 -10.10 12.13
CA ASP A 39 7.83 -8.86 12.66
C ASP A 39 8.30 -7.67 11.81
N VAL A 40 7.56 -6.57 11.87
CA VAL A 40 7.97 -5.29 11.29
C VAL A 40 9.16 -4.75 12.07
N PHE A 41 10.21 -4.28 11.37
CA PHE A 41 11.21 -3.43 11.99
C PHE A 41 11.29 -2.05 11.35
N VAL A 42 11.73 -1.08 12.15
CA VAL A 42 12.07 0.28 11.70
C VAL A 42 13.38 0.70 12.33
N VAL A 43 14.35 1.09 11.52
CA VAL A 43 15.65 1.60 11.98
C VAL A 43 15.82 3.04 11.54
N LYS A 44 16.11 3.95 12.47
CA LYS A 44 16.61 5.29 12.16
C LYS A 44 18.13 5.32 12.26
N LEU A 45 18.81 5.73 11.18
CA LEU A 45 20.26 5.91 11.10
C LEU A 45 20.61 7.39 11.08
N SER A 46 21.77 7.73 11.64
CA SER A 46 22.36 9.07 11.51
C SER A 46 22.60 9.45 10.03
N PRO A 47 22.69 10.74 9.70
CA PRO A 47 22.91 11.19 8.31
C PRO A 47 24.20 10.69 7.64
N ASP A 48 25.16 10.22 8.42
CA ASP A 48 26.38 9.59 7.90
C ASP A 48 26.28 8.05 7.80
N GLY A 49 25.12 7.48 8.13
CA GLY A 49 24.83 6.05 8.12
C GLY A 49 25.56 5.24 9.19
N ARG A 50 26.22 5.89 10.17
CA ARG A 50 27.12 5.19 11.11
C ARG A 50 26.50 4.80 12.45
N THR A 51 25.40 5.43 12.83
CA THR A 51 24.80 5.25 14.17
C THR A 51 23.33 4.93 14.04
N ILE A 52 22.90 3.82 14.63
CA ILE A 52 21.48 3.56 14.88
C ILE A 52 21.02 4.50 15.99
N GLN A 53 20.10 5.39 15.66
CA GLN A 53 19.49 6.32 16.62
C GLN A 53 18.34 5.66 17.37
N TYR A 54 17.51 4.87 16.67
CA TYR A 54 16.58 3.93 17.29
C TYR A 54 16.34 2.73 16.37
N LEU A 55 15.86 1.64 16.97
CA LEU A 55 15.32 0.45 16.32
C LEU A 55 14.01 0.12 17.03
N GLN A 56 12.95 -0.06 16.26
CA GLN A 56 11.69 -0.62 16.74
C GLN A 56 11.39 -1.93 16.04
N ILE A 57 10.80 -2.86 16.79
CA ILE A 57 10.28 -4.13 16.29
C ILE A 57 8.88 -4.29 16.86
N PHE A 58 7.90 -4.54 16.00
CA PHE A 58 6.51 -4.71 16.40
C PHE A 58 5.77 -5.62 15.42
N GLY A 59 4.78 -6.33 15.96
CA GLY A 59 3.98 -7.31 15.23
C GLY A 59 3.00 -7.99 16.19
N GLY A 60 2.18 -8.88 15.64
CA GLY A 60 1.29 -9.76 16.35
C GLY A 60 1.86 -11.17 16.48
N GLY A 61 0.97 -12.15 16.61
CA GLY A 61 1.32 -13.57 16.62
C GLY A 61 1.44 -14.20 15.23
N GLY A 62 1.19 -13.45 14.15
CA GLY A 62 1.29 -13.88 12.74
C GLY A 62 2.56 -13.37 12.07
N GLU A 63 2.68 -13.53 10.75
CA GLU A 63 3.72 -12.84 9.96
C GLU A 63 3.30 -11.38 9.70
N ASP A 64 4.20 -10.46 9.99
CA ASP A 64 4.03 -9.04 9.75
C ASP A 64 5.26 -8.49 9.03
N ALA A 65 5.06 -7.63 8.05
CA ALA A 65 6.16 -6.99 7.35
C ALA A 65 5.76 -5.61 6.80
N ALA A 66 6.66 -4.65 6.97
CA ALA A 66 6.56 -3.39 6.24
C ALA A 66 6.93 -3.61 4.77
N ARG A 67 6.20 -2.91 3.89
CA ARG A 67 6.49 -2.82 2.46
C ARG A 67 7.02 -1.46 2.05
N ALA A 68 6.54 -0.39 2.68
CA ALA A 68 6.98 0.96 2.37
C ALA A 68 7.02 1.87 3.60
N ILE A 69 7.82 2.93 3.48
CA ILE A 69 8.05 3.93 4.53
C ILE A 69 8.17 5.33 3.93
N ASP A 70 7.50 6.31 4.55
CA ASP A 70 7.71 7.72 4.24
C ASP A 70 7.82 8.56 5.52
N VAL A 71 8.47 9.72 5.42
CA VAL A 71 8.86 10.55 6.57
C VAL A 71 8.41 11.99 6.34
N ASP A 72 7.61 12.52 7.25
CA ASP A 72 7.17 13.91 7.15
C ASP A 72 8.31 14.91 7.50
N PRO A 73 8.16 16.20 7.15
CA PRO A 73 9.17 17.22 7.46
C PRO A 73 9.44 17.43 8.96
N THR A 74 8.58 16.92 9.85
CA THR A 74 8.76 16.97 11.31
C THR A 74 9.45 15.73 11.87
N GLY A 75 9.71 14.73 11.02
CA GLY A 75 10.39 13.48 11.35
C GLY A 75 9.47 12.38 11.85
N ASN A 76 8.14 12.53 11.74
CA ASN A 76 7.24 11.40 11.96
C ASN A 76 7.37 10.42 10.80
N VAL A 77 7.26 9.14 11.11
CA VAL A 77 7.45 8.04 10.16
C VAL A 77 6.11 7.37 9.91
N TYR A 78 5.81 7.07 8.66
CA TYR A 78 4.57 6.45 8.21
C TYR A 78 4.93 5.16 7.48
N ILE A 79 4.31 4.05 7.87
CA ILE A 79 4.66 2.71 7.38
C ILE A 79 3.38 1.99 6.99
N THR A 80 3.42 1.33 5.83
CA THR A 80 2.39 0.38 5.42
C THR A 80 3.02 -0.97 5.07
N GLY A 81 2.18 -1.98 4.94
CA GLY A 81 2.58 -3.36 4.72
C GLY A 81 1.40 -4.28 4.93
N TYR A 82 1.67 -5.48 5.45
CA TYR A 82 0.65 -6.47 5.74
C TYR A 82 0.89 -7.13 7.11
N THR A 83 -0.20 -7.64 7.69
CA THR A 83 -0.20 -8.35 8.97
C THR A 83 -1.11 -9.58 8.90
N HIS A 84 -0.66 -10.69 9.47
CA HIS A 84 -1.46 -11.90 9.62
C HIS A 84 -2.15 -11.95 11.00
N GLY A 85 -3.47 -12.06 10.97
CA GLY A 85 -4.29 -12.33 12.15
C GLY A 85 -4.49 -11.14 13.11
N GLY A 86 -5.42 -11.30 14.05
CA GLY A 86 -5.99 -10.18 14.83
C GLY A 86 -5.20 -9.69 16.05
N SER A 87 -3.89 -9.91 16.11
CA SER A 87 -3.08 -9.53 17.29
C SER A 87 -2.06 -8.42 17.05
N PHE A 88 -2.07 -7.82 15.85
CA PHE A 88 -1.24 -6.66 15.52
C PHE A 88 -1.54 -5.48 16.46
N PRO A 89 -0.52 -4.71 16.91
CA PRO A 89 -0.74 -3.58 17.80
C PRO A 89 -1.58 -2.48 17.14
N VAL A 90 -2.69 -2.09 17.74
CA VAL A 90 -3.55 -0.98 17.27
C VAL A 90 -3.69 0.10 18.34
N THR A 91 -3.83 1.36 17.91
CA THR A 91 -4.08 2.47 18.82
C THR A 91 -5.58 2.63 19.12
N ASN A 92 -5.91 3.20 20.28
CA ASN A 92 -7.29 3.54 20.60
C ASN A 92 -7.84 4.56 19.57
N ASN A 93 -9.09 4.35 19.14
CA ASN A 93 -9.77 5.18 18.12
C ASN A 93 -9.02 5.24 16.77
N ALA A 94 -8.23 4.21 16.45
CA ALA A 94 -7.77 4.00 15.08
C ALA A 94 -8.96 3.82 14.12
N PHE A 95 -8.71 4.00 12.83
CA PHE A 95 -9.69 3.79 11.76
C PHE A 95 -10.39 2.43 11.88
N ASP A 96 -9.59 1.38 11.98
CA ASP A 96 -10.03 0.03 12.29
C ASP A 96 -9.12 -0.62 13.35
N THR A 97 -9.75 -1.20 14.36
CA THR A 97 -9.11 -1.89 15.48
C THR A 97 -9.28 -3.42 15.40
N SER A 98 -9.84 -3.93 14.31
CA SER A 98 -10.11 -5.35 14.11
C SER A 98 -9.49 -5.83 12.81
N PHE A 99 -8.97 -7.06 12.83
CA PHE A 99 -8.54 -7.76 11.63
C PHE A 99 -9.76 -8.37 10.92
N ASN A 100 -9.92 -8.07 9.64
CA ASN A 100 -11.12 -8.39 8.87
C ASN A 100 -10.95 -9.55 7.89
N GLY A 101 -9.72 -9.90 7.48
CA GLY A 101 -9.40 -11.00 6.55
C GLY A 101 -9.91 -12.39 6.95
N GLY A 102 -10.45 -12.54 8.16
CA GLY A 102 -11.33 -13.65 8.55
C GLY A 102 -10.62 -14.85 9.16
N ALA A 103 -9.57 -15.39 8.52
CA ALA A 103 -8.76 -16.48 9.07
C ALA A 103 -7.33 -16.00 9.43
N ASP A 104 -6.70 -16.67 10.39
CA ASP A 104 -5.33 -16.33 10.84
C ASP A 104 -4.27 -16.47 9.72
N SER A 105 -4.58 -17.17 8.63
CA SER A 105 -3.74 -17.30 7.43
C SER A 105 -3.88 -16.15 6.45
N GLU A 106 -4.83 -15.25 6.64
CA GLU A 106 -5.09 -14.14 5.73
C GLU A 106 -4.36 -12.89 6.18
N VAL A 107 -4.37 -11.87 5.32
CA VAL A 107 -3.66 -10.61 5.58
C VAL A 107 -4.56 -9.42 5.40
N ASP A 108 -4.46 -8.50 6.36
CA ASP A 108 -4.93 -7.13 6.22
C ASP A 108 -3.71 -6.23 5.97
N ALA A 109 -3.90 -5.16 5.22
CA ALA A 109 -2.90 -4.10 5.19
C ALA A 109 -2.93 -3.38 6.55
N PHE A 110 -1.85 -2.67 6.87
CA PHE A 110 -1.83 -1.79 8.04
C PHE A 110 -1.30 -0.41 7.70
N ILE A 111 -1.58 0.54 8.59
CA ILE A 111 -0.92 1.85 8.62
C ILE A 111 -0.44 2.15 10.04
N VAL A 112 0.86 2.42 10.18
CA VAL A 112 1.51 2.80 11.43
C VAL A 112 2.14 4.18 11.29
N LYS A 113 1.95 5.04 12.31
CA LYS A 113 2.68 6.30 12.46
C LYS A 113 3.55 6.24 13.71
N LEU A 114 4.84 6.50 13.53
CA LEU A 114 5.78 6.72 14.64
C LEU A 114 6.07 8.21 14.80
N ASP A 115 6.27 8.64 16.04
CA ASP A 115 6.85 9.95 16.34
C ASP A 115 8.37 9.97 16.02
N PRO A 116 9.06 11.12 16.07
CA PRO A 116 10.48 11.20 15.72
C PRO A 116 11.40 10.49 16.73
N GLN A 117 10.87 10.02 17.86
CA GLN A 117 11.58 9.20 18.85
C GLN A 117 11.38 7.70 18.58
N GLY A 118 10.50 7.33 17.66
CA GLY A 118 10.19 5.97 17.29
C GLY A 118 9.01 5.37 18.05
N GLU A 119 8.23 6.15 18.80
CA GLU A 119 7.05 5.62 19.51
C GLU A 119 5.84 5.55 18.58
N ILE A 120 5.08 4.45 18.63
CA ILE A 120 3.83 4.31 17.87
C ILE A 120 2.79 5.30 18.43
N ILE A 121 2.36 6.24 17.60
CA ILE A 121 1.33 7.25 17.92
C ILE A 121 0.03 7.04 17.14
N TYR A 122 0.05 6.22 16.09
CA TYR A 122 -1.14 5.71 15.39
C TYR A 122 -0.85 4.31 14.85
N SER A 123 -1.81 3.41 14.95
CA SER A 123 -1.76 2.10 14.29
C SER A 123 -3.16 1.57 14.03
N SER A 124 -3.43 1.16 12.79
CA SER A 124 -4.73 0.70 12.31
C SER A 124 -4.57 -0.45 11.31
N PHE A 125 -5.55 -1.35 11.27
CA PHE A 125 -5.77 -2.22 10.11
C PHE A 125 -6.36 -1.40 8.95
N LEU A 126 -6.17 -1.91 7.74
CA LEU A 126 -6.73 -1.42 6.48
C LEU A 126 -7.02 -2.63 5.58
N GLY A 127 -8.27 -3.08 5.56
CA GLY A 127 -8.67 -4.27 4.81
C GLY A 127 -10.15 -4.57 4.97
N GLY A 128 -10.61 -5.57 4.24
CA GLY A 128 -11.96 -6.11 4.29
C GLY A 128 -11.98 -7.60 4.59
N SER A 129 -13.05 -8.28 4.21
CA SER A 129 -13.29 -9.69 4.58
C SER A 129 -12.70 -10.72 3.63
N GLY A 130 -11.93 -10.29 2.63
CA GLY A 130 -11.35 -11.13 1.59
C GLY A 130 -12.37 -11.65 0.58
N PHE A 131 -11.97 -12.66 -0.19
CA PHE A 131 -12.81 -13.25 -1.22
C PHE A 131 -13.79 -14.28 -0.63
N ILE A 132 -15.09 -14.04 -0.85
CA ILE A 132 -16.16 -14.96 -0.47
C ILE A 132 -16.73 -15.61 -1.74
N VAL A 133 -16.51 -16.91 -1.92
CA VAL A 133 -17.25 -17.68 -2.94
C VAL A 133 -18.60 -18.12 -2.38
N PRO A 134 -19.71 -17.86 -3.09
CA PRO A 134 -21.01 -18.39 -2.69
C PRO A 134 -21.03 -19.93 -2.65
N PRO A 135 -21.80 -20.54 -1.72
CA PRO A 135 -22.73 -19.91 -0.80
C PRO A 135 -22.15 -19.80 0.62
N ASN A 136 -21.01 -19.12 0.81
CA ASN A 136 -20.39 -18.75 2.10
C ASN A 136 -19.20 -19.62 2.53
N GLN A 137 -18.25 -19.88 1.64
CA GLN A 137 -16.91 -20.28 2.07
C GLN A 137 -16.01 -19.05 1.90
N PRO A 138 -15.65 -18.35 2.99
CA PRO A 138 -14.52 -17.43 2.95
C PRO A 138 -13.33 -18.28 2.53
N LEU A 139 -12.76 -17.98 1.36
CA LEU A 139 -11.48 -18.59 0.99
C LEU A 139 -10.31 -17.83 1.59
N GLY A 140 -10.61 -16.72 2.28
CA GLY A 140 -9.60 -15.76 2.64
C GLY A 140 -9.38 -14.76 1.51
N GLY A 141 -8.53 -13.78 1.76
CA GLY A 141 -8.18 -12.75 0.80
C GLY A 141 -7.05 -11.91 1.32
N GLU A 142 -6.26 -11.40 0.40
CA GLU A 142 -5.08 -10.59 0.71
C GLU A 142 -5.39 -9.11 0.48
N ASP A 143 -5.30 -8.33 1.55
CA ASP A 143 -5.19 -6.88 1.50
C ASP A 143 -3.76 -6.49 1.86
N ILE A 144 -3.05 -5.84 0.94
CA ILE A 144 -1.63 -5.52 1.11
C ILE A 144 -1.41 -4.07 0.69
N GLY A 145 -0.83 -3.26 1.58
CA GLY A 145 -0.29 -1.94 1.24
C GLY A 145 1.13 -2.10 0.70
N TYR A 146 1.36 -1.69 -0.55
CA TYR A 146 2.67 -1.84 -1.19
C TYR A 146 3.51 -0.57 -1.14
N ASP A 147 2.89 0.60 -1.26
CA ASP A 147 3.60 1.88 -1.20
C ASP A 147 2.81 2.98 -0.49
N ILE A 148 3.53 3.97 0.04
CA ILE A 148 3.01 5.05 0.86
C ILE A 148 3.67 6.39 0.51
N ALA A 149 2.88 7.46 0.50
CA ALA A 149 3.36 8.82 0.32
C ALA A 149 2.70 9.78 1.32
N VAL A 150 3.47 10.72 1.86
CA VAL A 150 3.01 11.74 2.80
C VAL A 150 3.03 13.10 2.11
N ALA A 151 1.87 13.77 2.12
CA ALA A 151 1.77 15.14 1.62
C ALA A 151 0.93 16.00 2.58
N GLY A 152 1.59 16.97 3.21
CA GLY A 152 0.98 17.83 4.21
C GLY A 152 0.56 17.03 5.45
N GLU A 153 -0.73 17.05 5.78
CA GLU A 153 -1.31 16.31 6.92
C GLU A 153 -1.87 14.94 6.54
N PHE A 154 -1.82 14.59 5.24
CA PHE A 154 -2.40 13.36 4.72
C PHE A 154 -1.32 12.34 4.38
N VAL A 155 -1.72 11.09 4.45
CA VAL A 155 -0.98 9.95 3.92
C VAL A 155 -1.79 9.26 2.84
N PHE A 156 -1.12 8.80 1.81
CA PHE A 156 -1.69 8.14 0.65
C PHE A 156 -1.08 6.75 0.55
N ILE A 157 -1.90 5.73 0.39
CA ILE A 157 -1.45 4.34 0.30
C ILE A 157 -2.03 3.75 -0.97
N THR A 158 -1.18 3.04 -1.71
CA THR A 158 -1.60 2.15 -2.79
C THR A 158 -1.26 0.71 -2.43
N GLY A 159 -2.01 -0.21 -3.01
CA GLY A 159 -1.78 -1.61 -2.77
C GLY A 159 -2.66 -2.48 -3.65
N SER A 160 -2.99 -3.65 -3.14
CA SER A 160 -3.92 -4.59 -3.74
C SER A 160 -4.91 -5.11 -2.70
N THR A 161 -6.13 -5.42 -3.13
CA THR A 161 -7.17 -5.99 -2.29
C THR A 161 -7.92 -7.09 -3.02
N GLN A 162 -8.28 -8.15 -2.30
CA GLN A 162 -9.21 -9.19 -2.76
C GLN A 162 -10.58 -9.08 -2.07
N SER A 163 -10.79 -7.99 -1.33
CA SER A 163 -11.94 -7.76 -0.47
C SER A 163 -12.99 -6.93 -1.18
N SER A 164 -14.16 -7.53 -1.43
CA SER A 164 -15.29 -6.80 -2.03
C SER A 164 -15.88 -5.70 -1.14
N ASP A 165 -15.54 -5.72 0.14
CA ASP A 165 -15.88 -4.74 1.18
C ASP A 165 -14.65 -3.95 1.66
N PHE A 166 -13.58 -3.89 0.86
CA PHE A 166 -12.44 -3.03 1.15
C PHE A 166 -12.90 -1.58 1.42
N PRO A 167 -12.27 -0.86 2.37
CA PRO A 167 -12.72 0.48 2.74
C PRO A 167 -12.71 1.48 1.58
N THR A 168 -13.91 1.89 1.15
CA THR A 168 -14.11 2.96 0.18
C THR A 168 -14.96 4.09 0.76
N THR A 169 -14.88 5.27 0.14
CA THR A 169 -15.68 6.43 0.54
C THR A 169 -16.83 6.69 -0.43
N PRO A 170 -18.01 7.14 0.04
CA PRO A 170 -19.14 7.41 -0.84
C PRO A 170 -18.80 8.38 -1.97
N GLY A 171 -19.05 7.94 -3.19
CA GLY A 171 -18.81 8.75 -4.39
C GLY A 171 -17.35 8.81 -4.81
N ALA A 172 -16.47 7.93 -4.32
CA ALA A 172 -15.11 7.78 -4.85
C ALA A 172 -15.11 7.37 -6.33
N PHE A 173 -13.93 7.42 -6.97
CA PHE A 173 -13.73 7.07 -8.38
C PHE A 173 -14.34 5.70 -8.73
N ASP A 174 -14.04 4.70 -7.91
CA ASP A 174 -14.70 3.40 -7.93
C ASP A 174 -14.95 2.90 -6.50
N THR A 175 -16.16 2.38 -6.28
CA THR A 175 -16.62 1.83 -4.99
C THR A 175 -17.04 0.36 -5.11
N SER A 176 -16.84 -0.25 -6.27
CA SER A 176 -17.24 -1.62 -6.56
C SER A 176 -16.03 -2.45 -6.98
N TYR A 177 -15.81 -3.53 -6.24
CA TYR A 177 -14.74 -4.48 -6.54
C TYR A 177 -15.02 -5.29 -7.83
N GLY A 178 -14.02 -5.39 -8.70
CA GLY A 178 -14.04 -6.10 -9.99
C GLY A 178 -14.10 -7.62 -9.87
N ASN A 179 -15.25 -8.18 -9.49
CA ASN A 179 -15.37 -9.62 -9.21
C ASN A 179 -15.71 -10.46 -10.47
N ILE A 180 -14.87 -11.46 -10.77
CA ILE A 180 -15.22 -12.51 -11.75
C ILE A 180 -16.01 -13.66 -11.11
N ALA A 181 -17.09 -14.08 -11.78
CA ALA A 181 -17.99 -15.15 -11.29
C ALA A 181 -17.31 -16.52 -11.07
N SER A 182 -16.08 -16.72 -11.54
CA SER A 182 -15.31 -17.95 -11.38
C SER A 182 -13.80 -17.70 -11.35
N GLY A 183 -13.28 -17.23 -10.21
CA GLY A 183 -11.85 -17.08 -9.97
C GLY A 183 -11.56 -16.09 -8.85
N MET A 184 -10.28 -15.95 -8.51
CA MET A 184 -9.81 -14.83 -7.69
C MET A 184 -9.64 -13.63 -8.62
N SER A 185 -10.23 -12.50 -8.24
CA SER A 185 -9.85 -11.18 -8.76
C SER A 185 -8.91 -10.53 -7.73
N GLN A 186 -8.28 -9.42 -8.11
CA GLN A 186 -7.57 -8.53 -7.21
C GLN A 186 -7.58 -7.15 -7.84
N ASP A 187 -8.01 -6.13 -7.08
CA ASP A 187 -7.99 -4.76 -7.55
C ASP A 187 -6.86 -4.01 -6.86
N ALA A 188 -6.22 -3.07 -7.56
CA ALA A 188 -5.43 -2.08 -6.86
C ALA A 188 -6.35 -1.15 -6.08
N PHE A 189 -5.83 -0.47 -5.06
CA PHE A 189 -6.60 0.54 -4.33
C PHE A 189 -5.79 1.83 -4.17
N VAL A 190 -6.50 2.94 -3.93
CA VAL A 190 -5.90 4.18 -3.45
C VAL A 190 -6.70 4.67 -2.25
N VAL A 191 -6.01 4.88 -1.13
CA VAL A 191 -6.60 5.52 0.05
C VAL A 191 -5.85 6.78 0.43
N LYS A 192 -6.59 7.76 0.95
CA LYS A 192 -6.08 8.97 1.58
C LYS A 192 -6.59 9.00 3.02
N MET A 193 -5.66 9.10 3.96
CA MET A 193 -5.99 9.10 5.38
C MET A 193 -5.42 10.30 6.11
N LYS A 194 -6.09 10.67 7.19
CA LYS A 194 -5.61 11.63 8.18
C LYS A 194 -5.53 10.93 9.53
N LEU A 195 -4.32 10.70 10.02
CA LEU A 195 -4.06 9.84 11.18
C LEU A 195 -4.22 10.59 12.52
N ASP A 196 -5.39 11.19 12.75
CA ASP A 196 -5.71 12.03 13.91
C ASP A 196 -6.42 11.25 15.05
N GLY A 197 -6.63 9.93 14.88
CA GLY A 197 -7.25 9.08 15.90
C GLY A 197 -8.73 9.39 16.11
N GLN A 198 -9.45 9.70 15.02
CA GLN A 198 -10.89 9.99 15.05
C GLN A 198 -11.76 8.78 14.70
N GLY A 199 -11.16 7.62 14.41
CA GLY A 199 -11.86 6.41 13.98
C GLY A 199 -12.18 6.44 12.49
N VAL A 200 -13.39 6.03 12.10
CA VAL A 200 -13.85 6.02 10.70
C VAL A 200 -13.54 7.31 9.91
N PRO A 201 -13.67 8.55 10.47
CA PRO A 201 -13.31 9.79 9.76
C PRO A 201 -11.83 9.95 9.40
N ASP A 202 -10.92 9.12 9.93
CA ASP A 202 -9.52 9.11 9.53
C ASP A 202 -9.35 8.65 8.07
N LEU A 203 -10.26 7.84 7.54
CA LEU A 203 -10.34 7.53 6.10
C LEU A 203 -11.05 8.68 5.39
N VAL A 204 -10.27 9.51 4.70
CA VAL A 204 -10.76 10.71 3.99
C VAL A 204 -11.25 10.36 2.60
N TYR A 205 -10.57 9.44 1.93
CA TYR A 205 -10.93 8.92 0.62
C TYR A 205 -10.44 7.47 0.49
N GLY A 206 -11.22 6.63 -0.17
CA GLY A 206 -10.83 5.27 -0.54
C GLY A 206 -11.54 4.85 -1.81
N THR A 207 -10.78 4.30 -2.77
CA THR A 207 -11.28 3.83 -4.06
C THR A 207 -10.61 2.54 -4.47
N PHE A 208 -11.32 1.72 -5.24
CA PHE A 208 -10.67 0.72 -6.09
C PHE A 208 -10.03 1.40 -7.31
N LEU A 209 -9.04 0.73 -7.87
CA LEU A 209 -8.34 1.06 -9.10
C LEU A 209 -8.10 -0.24 -9.88
N GLY A 210 -9.17 -0.77 -10.46
CA GLY A 210 -9.18 -2.05 -11.19
C GLY A 210 -10.16 -2.06 -12.34
N GLY A 211 -10.24 -3.19 -13.04
CA GLY A 211 -11.24 -3.46 -14.09
C GLY A 211 -12.47 -4.22 -13.57
N GLY A 212 -13.25 -4.80 -14.47
CA GLY A 212 -14.37 -5.68 -14.12
C GLY A 212 -13.92 -7.09 -13.69
N GLY A 213 -12.62 -7.36 -13.80
CA GLY A 213 -11.93 -8.54 -13.30
C GLY A 213 -10.49 -8.61 -13.81
N GLY A 214 -9.65 -9.36 -13.09
CA GLY A 214 -8.22 -9.41 -13.38
C GLY A 214 -7.40 -9.40 -12.10
N ILE A 215 -6.11 -9.15 -12.24
CA ILE A 215 -5.19 -8.92 -11.15
C ILE A 215 -4.52 -7.57 -11.41
N GLU A 216 -4.95 -6.58 -10.65
CA GLU A 216 -4.36 -5.25 -10.61
C GLU A 216 -3.65 -5.03 -9.29
N THR A 217 -2.42 -4.56 -9.35
CA THR A 217 -1.61 -4.30 -8.17
C THR A 217 -0.98 -2.93 -8.27
N GLY A 218 -1.31 -2.03 -7.35
CA GLY A 218 -0.61 -0.76 -7.22
C GLY A 218 0.68 -0.93 -6.43
N THR A 219 1.82 -0.72 -7.08
CA THR A 219 3.16 -0.97 -6.51
C THR A 219 3.86 0.31 -6.07
N GLY A 220 3.43 1.47 -6.58
CA GLY A 220 4.05 2.77 -6.27
C GLY A 220 3.04 3.92 -6.27
N ILE A 221 3.18 4.85 -5.32
CA ILE A 221 2.40 6.07 -5.20
C ILE A 221 3.27 7.28 -4.86
N ARG A 222 3.07 8.39 -5.57
CA ARG A 222 3.71 9.69 -5.25
C ARG A 222 2.73 10.83 -5.39
N VAL A 223 2.96 11.90 -4.62
CA VAL A 223 2.17 13.13 -4.68
C VAL A 223 3.09 14.28 -5.06
N ASP A 224 2.73 15.04 -6.09
CA ASP A 224 3.53 16.19 -6.52
C ASP A 224 3.24 17.46 -5.69
N ALA A 225 3.97 18.54 -5.98
CA ALA A 225 3.83 19.81 -5.25
C ALA A 225 2.47 20.51 -5.48
N ALA A 226 1.75 20.16 -6.54
CA ALA A 226 0.37 20.63 -6.77
C ALA A 226 -0.65 19.75 -6.03
N GLY A 227 -0.22 18.61 -5.49
CA GLY A 227 -1.04 17.63 -4.81
C GLY A 227 -1.60 16.56 -5.73
N ASP A 228 -1.21 16.53 -7.02
CA ASP A 228 -1.68 15.48 -7.92
C ASP A 228 -1.09 14.13 -7.48
N ILE A 229 -1.90 13.08 -7.55
CA ILE A 229 -1.50 11.73 -7.11
C ILE A 229 -1.16 10.91 -8.35
N TYR A 230 -0.01 10.26 -8.32
CA TYR A 230 0.47 9.35 -9.36
C TYR A 230 0.56 7.95 -8.77
N VAL A 231 -0.06 6.99 -9.44
CA VAL A 231 -0.08 5.58 -9.02
C VAL A 231 0.42 4.74 -10.19
N VAL A 232 1.30 3.80 -9.89
CA VAL A 232 1.82 2.83 -10.86
C VAL A 232 1.65 1.43 -10.33
N GLY A 233 1.79 0.48 -11.24
CA GLY A 233 1.56 -0.91 -10.90
C GLY A 233 1.53 -1.79 -12.11
N SER A 234 0.87 -2.92 -11.95
CA SER A 234 0.62 -3.90 -13.00
C SER A 234 -0.86 -4.20 -13.16
N VAL A 235 -1.22 -4.53 -14.39
CA VAL A 235 -2.51 -5.10 -14.78
C VAL A 235 -2.22 -6.45 -15.44
N ASN A 236 -2.85 -7.50 -14.95
CA ASN A 236 -2.72 -8.85 -15.49
C ASN A 236 -4.11 -9.43 -15.69
N ASN A 237 -4.35 -10.08 -16.83
CA ASN A 237 -5.60 -10.79 -17.08
C ASN A 237 -6.85 -9.89 -16.98
N ASP A 238 -6.77 -8.63 -17.40
CA ASP A 238 -7.94 -7.75 -17.58
C ASP A 238 -8.78 -8.26 -18.77
N PHE A 239 -9.54 -9.33 -18.50
CA PHE A 239 -10.23 -10.14 -19.49
C PHE A 239 -11.42 -9.42 -20.13
N ASP A 240 -11.94 -8.38 -19.50
CA ASP A 240 -13.03 -7.54 -20.02
C ASP A 240 -12.52 -6.21 -20.60
N GLY A 241 -11.26 -5.84 -20.35
CA GLY A 241 -10.64 -4.64 -20.88
C GLY A 241 -11.12 -3.38 -20.17
N GLU A 242 -11.65 -3.50 -18.95
CA GLU A 242 -12.31 -2.42 -18.23
C GLU A 242 -11.36 -1.64 -17.29
N PHE A 243 -10.08 -2.01 -17.21
CA PHE A 243 -9.10 -1.19 -16.48
C PHE A 243 -9.13 0.28 -16.98
N PRO A 244 -9.07 1.30 -16.10
CA PRO A 244 -9.20 2.68 -16.51
C PRO A 244 -8.15 3.09 -17.55
N ARG A 245 -8.62 3.63 -18.69
CA ARG A 245 -7.76 4.16 -19.77
C ARG A 245 -8.26 5.54 -20.21
N SER A 246 -7.35 6.49 -20.34
CA SER A 246 -7.66 7.84 -20.81
C SER A 246 -7.56 7.96 -22.32
N ASN A 247 -8.42 8.79 -22.92
CA ASN A 247 -8.41 9.01 -24.37
C ASN A 247 -7.11 9.72 -24.80
N GLY A 248 -6.29 9.07 -25.63
CA GLY A 248 -4.98 9.57 -26.03
C GLY A 248 -3.82 9.15 -25.12
N ALA A 249 -4.04 8.15 -24.26
CA ALA A 249 -2.99 7.44 -23.54
C ALA A 249 -1.87 6.94 -24.47
N VAL A 250 -0.67 6.74 -23.92
CA VAL A 250 0.51 6.26 -24.66
C VAL A 250 0.25 4.87 -25.23
N ASP A 251 -0.40 4.03 -24.43
CA ASP A 251 -0.98 2.77 -24.88
C ASP A 251 -2.42 2.61 -24.35
N MET A 252 -3.27 2.03 -25.20
CA MET A 252 -4.68 1.76 -24.92
C MET A 252 -5.06 0.29 -25.10
N VAL A 253 -4.12 -0.58 -25.47
CA VAL A 253 -4.37 -1.99 -25.75
C VAL A 253 -3.57 -2.84 -24.77
N LEU A 254 -4.24 -3.72 -24.03
CA LEU A 254 -3.55 -4.85 -23.39
C LEU A 254 -3.13 -5.81 -24.49
N ASP A 255 -1.84 -6.07 -24.59
CA ASP A 255 -1.37 -7.08 -25.51
C ASP A 255 -1.75 -8.46 -24.94
N VAL A 256 -2.57 -9.19 -25.70
CA VAL A 256 -3.35 -10.32 -25.18
C VAL A 256 -2.45 -11.45 -24.66
N GLY A 257 -2.30 -11.56 -23.35
CA GLY A 257 -1.75 -12.74 -22.68
C GLY A 257 -0.75 -12.51 -21.53
N ASP A 258 -0.33 -11.28 -21.28
CA ASP A 258 0.72 -10.98 -20.29
C ASP A 258 0.38 -9.79 -19.36
N THR A 259 1.22 -9.60 -18.34
CA THR A 259 1.16 -8.47 -17.40
C THR A 259 1.66 -7.20 -18.08
N ASP A 260 0.93 -6.09 -17.98
CA ASP A 260 1.36 -4.76 -18.42
C ASP A 260 1.52 -3.81 -17.22
N GLY A 261 2.48 -2.88 -17.30
CA GLY A 261 2.60 -1.80 -16.34
C GLY A 261 1.51 -0.74 -16.55
N PHE A 262 1.06 -0.07 -15.50
CA PHE A 262 0.19 1.10 -15.61
C PHE A 262 0.78 2.35 -14.98
N LEU A 263 0.36 3.51 -15.47
CA LEU A 263 0.49 4.81 -14.81
C LEU A 263 -0.86 5.52 -14.80
N VAL A 264 -1.33 5.85 -13.62
CA VAL A 264 -2.57 6.58 -13.34
C VAL A 264 -2.21 7.90 -12.66
N LYS A 265 -2.88 8.97 -13.06
CA LYS A 265 -2.86 10.28 -12.39
C LYS A 265 -4.25 10.65 -11.92
N LEU A 266 -4.39 10.93 -10.63
CA LEU A 266 -5.61 11.39 -9.98
C LEU A 266 -5.48 12.85 -9.53
N THR A 267 -6.61 13.56 -9.47
CA THR A 267 -6.68 14.94 -8.98
C THR A 267 -6.42 15.02 -7.47
N PRO A 268 -5.89 16.14 -6.95
CA PRO A 268 -5.57 16.32 -5.52
C PRO A 268 -6.77 16.20 -4.58
N GLU A 269 -7.94 16.59 -5.08
CA GLU A 269 -9.13 16.73 -4.25
C GLU A 269 -9.77 15.37 -3.92
N LEU A 270 -9.62 14.37 -4.81
CA LEU A 270 -10.22 13.04 -4.70
C LEU A 270 -11.72 13.12 -4.34
N LEU A 271 -12.52 13.65 -5.26
CA LEU A 271 -13.95 13.96 -5.10
C LEU A 271 -14.89 13.00 -5.86
N GLY A 272 -14.38 12.05 -6.63
CA GLY A 272 -15.15 10.98 -7.26
C GLY A 272 -14.78 10.60 -8.70
N GLU A 273 -15.78 10.19 -9.50
CA GLU A 273 -15.59 9.70 -10.89
C GLU A 273 -14.77 10.65 -11.80
N GLY A 274 -14.74 11.95 -11.49
CA GLY A 274 -13.96 12.96 -12.21
C GLY A 274 -12.49 13.06 -11.81
N ASP A 275 -12.03 12.26 -10.85
CA ASP A 275 -10.67 12.35 -10.30
C ASP A 275 -9.61 11.82 -11.25
N LEU A 276 -9.98 10.92 -12.17
CA LEU A 276 -9.05 10.38 -13.15
C LEU A 276 -8.65 11.45 -14.17
N VAL A 277 -7.43 11.96 -14.04
CA VAL A 277 -6.84 12.92 -14.99
C VAL A 277 -6.38 12.17 -16.24
N TYR A 278 -5.57 11.13 -16.05
CA TYR A 278 -5.20 10.20 -17.12
C TYR A 278 -4.82 8.83 -16.57
N ALA A 279 -4.92 7.82 -17.42
CA ALA A 279 -4.41 6.47 -17.21
C ALA A 279 -3.84 5.94 -18.52
N THR A 280 -2.69 5.27 -18.46
CA THR A 280 -2.03 4.62 -19.59
C THR A 280 -1.46 3.28 -19.17
N LEU A 281 -1.44 2.34 -20.12
CA LEU A 281 -0.65 1.12 -20.02
C LEU A 281 0.74 1.35 -20.61
N LEU A 282 1.71 0.56 -20.15
CA LEU A 282 3.12 0.61 -20.48
C LEU A 282 3.68 -0.82 -20.48
N GLY A 283 4.02 -1.31 -21.65
CA GLY A 283 4.52 -2.68 -21.84
C GLY A 283 4.48 -3.05 -23.32
N GLY A 284 4.75 -4.31 -23.62
CA GLY A 284 4.50 -4.92 -24.92
C GLY A 284 3.85 -6.29 -24.75
N GLU A 285 4.00 -7.16 -25.75
CA GLU A 285 3.35 -8.49 -25.76
C GLU A 285 3.86 -9.50 -24.70
N ARG A 286 4.61 -9.06 -23.69
CA ARG A 286 5.25 -9.91 -22.68
C ARG A 286 5.08 -9.31 -21.29
N TYR A 287 5.58 -10.03 -20.29
CA TYR A 287 5.57 -9.55 -18.91
C TYR A 287 6.30 -8.20 -18.78
N ASP A 288 5.56 -7.19 -18.38
CA ASP A 288 6.00 -5.84 -18.07
C ASP A 288 5.38 -5.39 -16.74
N GLU A 289 6.21 -4.95 -15.81
CA GLU A 289 5.75 -4.47 -14.51
C GLU A 289 6.50 -3.19 -14.12
N ILE A 290 5.78 -2.24 -13.54
CA ILE A 290 6.39 -1.06 -12.90
C ILE A 290 6.42 -1.33 -11.39
N HIS A 291 7.58 -1.18 -10.77
CA HIS A 291 7.77 -1.42 -9.35
C HIS A 291 7.77 -0.14 -8.51
N ASP A 292 8.17 0.99 -9.07
CA ASP A 292 8.24 2.27 -8.35
C ASP A 292 8.25 3.46 -9.33
N LEU A 293 7.97 4.65 -8.80
CA LEU A 293 8.00 5.92 -9.51
C LEU A 293 8.63 7.05 -8.68
N ALA A 294 9.13 8.05 -9.41
CA ALA A 294 9.50 9.35 -8.86
C ALA A 294 8.88 10.47 -9.70
N VAL A 295 8.56 11.59 -9.05
CA VAL A 295 8.04 12.80 -9.72
C VAL A 295 8.93 13.99 -9.36
N ASP A 296 9.38 14.73 -10.36
CA ASP A 296 10.20 15.92 -10.13
C ASP A 296 9.38 17.23 -10.01
N GLU A 297 10.06 18.32 -9.64
CA GLU A 297 9.45 19.65 -9.47
C GLU A 297 8.82 20.23 -10.76
N ASN A 298 9.13 19.67 -11.93
CA ASN A 298 8.53 20.04 -13.21
C ASN A 298 7.38 19.11 -13.62
N ASN A 299 6.94 18.23 -12.71
CA ASN A 299 5.93 17.20 -12.92
C ASN A 299 6.34 16.15 -13.97
N SER A 300 7.64 15.91 -14.15
CA SER A 300 8.11 14.78 -14.95
C SER A 300 8.05 13.51 -14.11
N VAL A 301 7.46 12.45 -14.66
CA VAL A 301 7.32 11.14 -14.01
C VAL A 301 8.42 10.20 -14.52
N TYR A 302 9.13 9.56 -13.60
CA TYR A 302 10.17 8.57 -13.86
C TYR A 302 9.70 7.23 -13.31
N LEU A 303 9.83 6.18 -14.11
CA LEU A 303 9.32 4.84 -13.78
C LEU A 303 10.48 3.84 -13.80
N VAL A 304 10.46 2.89 -12.87
CA VAL A 304 11.37 1.75 -12.84
C VAL A 304 10.60 0.45 -12.73
N GLY A 305 11.11 -0.60 -13.37
CA GLY A 305 10.36 -1.84 -13.55
C GLY A 305 11.18 -2.90 -14.29
N GLU A 306 10.51 -3.98 -14.66
CA GLU A 306 11.07 -5.08 -15.44
C GLU A 306 10.24 -5.38 -16.70
N THR A 307 10.91 -5.99 -17.69
CA THR A 307 10.36 -6.31 -19.02
C THR A 307 10.96 -7.64 -19.54
N GLY A 308 10.15 -8.48 -20.19
CA GLY A 308 10.47 -9.89 -20.56
C GLY A 308 10.56 -10.23 -22.06
#